data_AF-A0A946MB68-F1
#
_entry.id   AF-A0A946MB68-F1
#
_cell.length_a   1.000
_cell.length_b   1.000
_cell.length_c   1.000
_cell.angle_alpha   90.00
_cell.angle_beta   90.00
_cell.angle_gamma   90.00
#
_symmetry.space_group_name_H-M   'P 1'
#
loop_
_entity.id
_entity.type
_entity.pdbx_description
1 polymer ?
#
loop_
_entity_poly.entity_id
_entity_poly.type
_entity_poly.pdbx_seq_one_letter_code
_entity_poly.pdbx_strand_id
1 'polypeptide(L)'
;LQFRHIPISLAVFSGIPVAFAGGMLALAFNSIEINTAVWVGFIALFGIAVDDGIVMATYLNQIFTRKKLTSAQDIRDATAEAGMRRIRPCLMTTFTTIIALIPVVISTGRGADVASAMAWPVIGGMTIELLTLFMVPVVYSGYKELKMNLGLKDRHWETGRL
;
A
#
# COMPACT_ATOMS: atom_id res chain seq x y z
N LEU A 1 -6.22 -6.89 -16.46
CA LEU A 1 -5.41 -7.24 -17.64
C LEU A 1 -4.25 -6.25 -17.94
N GLN A 2 -3.91 -5.33 -17.02
CA GLN A 2 -2.92 -4.25 -17.23
C GLN A 2 -1.50 -4.56 -16.70
N PHE A 3 -1.32 -5.66 -15.96
CA PHE A 3 0.00 -6.12 -15.48
C PHE A 3 0.23 -7.57 -15.89
N ARG A 4 1.08 -7.79 -16.90
CA ARG A 4 1.66 -9.09 -17.26
C ARG A 4 2.86 -9.47 -16.36
N HIS A 5 2.89 -8.99 -15.11
CA HIS A 5 4.02 -9.19 -14.20
C HIS A 5 3.53 -9.66 -12.82
N ILE A 6 3.45 -10.98 -12.67
CA ILE A 6 3.19 -11.70 -11.41
C ILE A 6 3.99 -11.13 -10.21
N PRO A 7 5.28 -10.73 -10.34
CA PRO A 7 6.07 -10.24 -9.19
C PRO A 7 5.57 -8.91 -8.63
N ILE A 8 5.08 -8.02 -9.49
CA ILE A 8 4.58 -6.69 -9.07
C ILE A 8 3.30 -6.86 -8.27
N SER A 9 2.39 -7.71 -8.74
CA SER A 9 1.16 -8.03 -8.02
C SER A 9 1.47 -8.65 -6.65
N LEU A 10 2.39 -9.61 -6.58
CA LEU A 10 2.84 -10.21 -5.31
C LEU A 10 3.38 -9.18 -4.31
N ALA A 11 4.14 -8.19 -4.78
CA ALA A 11 4.64 -7.10 -3.94
C ALA A 11 3.53 -6.14 -3.45
N VAL A 12 2.39 -6.06 -4.14
CA VAL A 12 1.22 -5.30 -3.66
C VAL A 12 0.50 -6.08 -2.55
N PHE A 13 0.32 -7.40 -2.73
CA PHE A 13 -0.33 -8.25 -1.75
C PHE A 13 0.38 -8.28 -0.39
N SER A 14 1.69 -8.02 -0.33
CA SER A 14 2.40 -7.93 0.94
C SER A 14 1.93 -6.79 1.85
N GLY A 15 1.22 -5.78 1.32
CA GLY A 15 0.65 -4.70 2.11
C GLY A 15 -0.56 -5.12 2.97
N ILE A 16 -1.28 -6.17 2.58
CA ILE A 16 -2.52 -6.61 3.24
C ILE A 16 -2.27 -7.03 4.71
N PRO A 17 -1.27 -7.87 5.04
CA PRO A 17 -0.96 -8.19 6.43
C PRO A 17 -0.66 -6.97 7.30
N VAL A 18 -0.01 -5.95 6.73
CA VAL A 18 0.34 -4.72 7.45
C VAL A 18 -0.90 -3.87 7.71
N ALA A 19 -1.77 -3.70 6.71
CA ALA A 19 -3.04 -3.01 6.87
C ALA A 19 -3.92 -3.73 7.91
N PHE A 20 -3.98 -5.07 7.84
CA PHE A 20 -4.70 -5.90 8.80
C PHE A 20 -4.19 -5.70 10.23
N ALA A 21 -2.86 -5.73 10.42
CA ALA A 21 -2.24 -5.46 11.72
C ALA A 21 -2.63 -4.08 12.26
N GLY A 22 -2.66 -3.04 11.41
CA GLY A 22 -3.09 -1.70 11.81
C GLY A 22 -4.56 -1.61 12.21
N GLY A 23 -5.45 -2.25 11.46
CA GLY A 23 -6.87 -2.34 11.82
C GLY A 23 -7.09 -3.09 13.13
N MET A 24 -6.38 -4.21 13.34
CA MET A 24 -6.44 -4.99 14.58
C MET A 24 -5.92 -4.21 15.79
N LEU A 25 -4.82 -3.46 15.64
CA LEU A 25 -4.29 -2.62 16.70
C LEU A 25 -5.28 -1.53 17.12
N ALA A 26 -5.95 -0.88 16.16
CA ALA A 26 -6.94 0.14 16.49
C ALA A 26 -8.15 -0.43 17.24
N LEU A 27 -8.62 -1.63 16.87
CA LEU A 27 -9.68 -2.32 17.62
C LEU A 27 -9.25 -2.64 19.05
N ALA A 28 -8.02 -3.14 19.21
CA ALA A 28 -7.45 -3.46 20.53
C ALA A 28 -7.34 -2.22 21.42
N PHE A 29 -6.88 -1.08 20.89
CA PHE A 29 -6.79 0.18 21.65
C PHE A 29 -8.15 0.75 22.04
N ASN A 30 -9.17 0.60 21.19
CA ASN A 30 -10.52 1.11 21.46
C ASN A 30 -11.44 0.10 22.14
N SER A 31 -10.93 -1.08 22.53
CA SER A 31 -11.67 -2.16 23.20
C SER A 31 -12.97 -2.55 22.49
N ILE A 32 -12.93 -2.63 21.15
CA ILE A 32 -14.12 -2.91 20.32
C ILE A 32 -14.25 -4.41 20.09
N GLU A 33 -15.45 -4.92 20.33
CA GLU A 33 -15.78 -6.31 20.07
C GLU A 33 -15.76 -6.63 18.57
N ILE A 34 -15.12 -7.74 18.21
CA ILE A 34 -15.09 -8.22 16.82
C ILE A 34 -16.48 -8.76 16.47
N ASN A 35 -17.19 -8.03 15.62
CA ASN A 35 -18.50 -8.42 15.11
C ASN A 35 -18.51 -8.39 13.56
N THR A 36 -19.65 -8.69 12.95
CA THR A 36 -19.79 -8.71 11.49
C THR A 36 -19.50 -7.36 10.84
N ALA A 37 -19.81 -6.25 11.50
CA ALA A 37 -19.56 -4.90 10.97
C ALA A 37 -18.06 -4.57 10.92
N VAL A 38 -17.28 -5.05 11.89
CA VAL A 38 -15.81 -4.93 11.89
C VAL A 38 -15.21 -5.60 10.66
N TRP A 39 -15.68 -6.80 10.30
CA TRP A 39 -15.23 -7.49 9.09
C TRP A 39 -15.55 -6.74 7.79
N VAL A 40 -16.70 -6.07 7.73
CA VAL A 40 -17.03 -5.18 6.59
C VAL A 40 -16.02 -4.02 6.51
N GLY A 41 -15.63 -3.45 7.65
CA GLY A 41 -14.55 -2.45 7.72
C GLY A 41 -13.22 -2.96 7.19
N PHE A 42 -12.84 -4.20 7.51
CA PHE A 42 -11.63 -4.83 6.97
C PHE A 42 -11.68 -5.05 5.45
N ILE A 43 -12.84 -5.40 4.90
CA ILE A 43 -13.02 -5.53 3.45
C ILE A 43 -12.75 -4.18 2.76
N ALA A 44 -13.29 -3.10 3.31
CA ALA A 44 -13.02 -1.75 2.80
C ALA A 44 -11.54 -1.39 2.90
N LEU A 45 -10.90 -1.68 4.05
CA LEU A 45 -9.48 -1.44 4.27
C LEU A 45 -8.59 -2.20 3.27
N PHE A 46 -8.90 -3.47 2.97
CA PHE A 46 -8.13 -4.25 2.01
C PHE A 46 -8.25 -3.69 0.58
N GLY A 47 -9.42 -3.18 0.21
CA GLY A 47 -9.60 -2.48 -1.07
C GLY A 47 -8.67 -1.27 -1.18
N ILE A 48 -8.65 -0.42 -0.15
CA ILE A 48 -7.80 0.77 -0.12
C ILE A 48 -6.31 0.37 -0.19
N ALA A 49 -5.88 -0.60 0.62
CA ALA A 49 -4.48 -1.04 0.66
C ALA A 49 -4.00 -1.61 -0.70
N VAL A 50 -4.87 -2.30 -1.43
CA VAL A 50 -4.56 -2.82 -2.77
C VAL A 50 -4.47 -1.69 -3.78
N ASP A 51 -5.40 -0.73 -3.76
CA ASP A 51 -5.37 0.43 -4.64
C ASP A 51 -4.09 1.26 -4.44
N ASP A 52 -3.71 1.49 -3.20
CA ASP A 52 -2.48 2.20 -2.81
C ASP A 52 -1.22 1.49 -3.34
N GLY A 53 -1.20 0.15 -3.25
CA GLY A 53 -0.13 -0.66 -3.81
C GLY A 53 -0.09 -0.63 -5.35
N ILE A 54 -1.25 -0.65 -6.02
CA ILE A 54 -1.35 -0.54 -7.49
C ILE A 54 -0.81 0.82 -7.98
N VAL A 55 -1.13 1.89 -7.27
CA VAL A 55 -0.61 3.24 -7.56
C VAL A 55 0.92 3.24 -7.44
N MET A 56 1.47 2.67 -6.38
CA MET A 56 2.93 2.57 -6.19
C MET A 56 3.60 1.74 -7.30
N ALA A 57 3.05 0.59 -7.61
CA ALA A 57 3.51 -0.29 -8.68
C ALA A 57 3.54 0.44 -10.04
N THR A 58 2.53 1.28 -10.29
CA THR A 58 2.45 2.09 -11.52
C THR A 58 3.54 3.15 -11.55
N TYR A 59 3.75 3.89 -10.46
CA TYR A 59 4.83 4.88 -10.37
C TYR A 59 6.22 4.25 -10.52
N LEU A 60 6.46 3.11 -9.86
CA LEU A 60 7.69 2.33 -10.02
C LEU A 60 7.86 1.95 -11.49
N ASN A 61 6.87 1.32 -12.12
CA ASN A 61 7.00 0.91 -13.53
C ASN A 61 7.26 2.10 -14.47
N GLN A 62 6.65 3.26 -14.23
CA GLN A 62 6.90 4.48 -15.02
C GLN A 62 8.35 4.97 -14.88
N ILE A 63 8.88 5.05 -13.65
CA ILE A 63 10.25 5.53 -13.42
C ILE A 63 11.27 4.54 -13.98
N PHE A 64 11.04 3.24 -13.77
CA PHE A 64 11.89 2.17 -14.28
C PHE A 64 11.86 2.05 -15.81
N THR A 65 10.81 2.54 -16.47
CA THR A 65 10.74 2.61 -17.95
C THR A 65 11.46 3.84 -18.49
N ARG A 66 11.50 4.94 -17.72
CA ARG A 66 12.14 6.20 -18.13
C ARG A 66 13.63 6.25 -17.85
N LYS A 67 14.11 5.55 -16.81
CA LYS A 67 15.53 5.49 -16.44
C LYS A 67 16.17 4.20 -16.96
N LYS A 68 17.38 4.30 -17.51
CA LYS A 68 18.23 3.14 -17.76
C LYS A 68 18.76 2.65 -16.42
N LEU A 69 18.56 1.37 -16.13
CA LEU A 69 19.00 0.74 -14.89
C LEU A 69 20.24 -0.08 -15.22
N THR A 70 21.40 0.50 -14.92
CA THR A 70 22.71 -0.09 -15.23
C THR A 70 23.41 -0.62 -13.98
N SER A 71 22.99 -0.19 -12.80
CA SER A 71 23.55 -0.60 -11.51
C SER A 71 22.45 -0.81 -10.45
N ALA A 72 22.76 -1.56 -9.39
CA ALA A 72 21.93 -1.67 -8.20
C ALA A 72 21.65 -0.30 -7.56
N GLN A 73 22.58 0.65 -7.69
CA GLN A 73 22.40 2.02 -7.23
C GLN A 73 21.27 2.73 -7.99
N ASP A 74 21.17 2.54 -9.31
CA ASP A 74 20.10 3.14 -10.13
C ASP A 74 18.72 2.61 -9.73
N ILE A 75 18.64 1.34 -9.32
CA ILE A 75 17.40 0.71 -8.81
C ILE A 75 16.97 1.38 -7.51
N ARG A 76 17.91 1.61 -6.59
CA ARG A 76 17.65 2.29 -5.31
C ARG A 76 17.22 3.73 -5.53
N ASP A 77 17.89 4.46 -6.42
CA ASP A 77 17.55 5.85 -6.72
C ASP A 77 16.19 5.99 -7.40
N ALA A 78 15.87 5.10 -8.36
CA ALA A 78 14.55 5.04 -8.99
C ALA A 78 13.44 4.71 -7.98
N THR A 79 13.73 3.82 -7.03
CA THR A 79 12.80 3.41 -5.97
C THR A 79 12.56 4.55 -4.97
N ALA A 80 13.61 5.28 -4.59
CA ALA A 80 13.51 6.45 -3.73
C ALA A 80 12.69 7.57 -4.39
N GLU A 81 12.91 7.82 -5.69
CA GLU A 81 12.10 8.79 -6.44
C GLU A 81 10.62 8.38 -6.51
N ALA A 82 10.34 7.09 -6.70
CA ALA A 82 8.97 6.56 -6.69
C ALA A 82 8.31 6.75 -5.31
N GLY A 83 9.05 6.47 -4.23
CA GLY A 83 8.58 6.65 -2.86
C GLY A 83 8.22 8.11 -2.56
N MET A 84 9.07 9.05 -2.96
CA MET A 84 8.82 10.49 -2.80
C MET A 84 7.55 10.97 -3.51
N ARG A 85 7.23 10.41 -4.68
CA ARG A 85 6.00 10.74 -5.40
C ARG A 85 4.74 10.18 -4.74
N ARG A 86 4.83 9.05 -4.02
CA ARG A 86 3.70 8.39 -3.34
C ARG A 86 3.26 9.12 -2.08
N ILE A 87 4.18 9.78 -1.36
CA ILE A 87 3.88 10.43 -0.06
C ILE A 87 2.70 11.41 -0.19
N ARG A 88 2.63 12.17 -1.29
CA ARG A 88 1.56 13.15 -1.52
C ARG A 88 0.17 12.49 -1.67
N PRO A 89 -0.05 11.55 -2.62
CA PRO A 89 -1.29 10.79 -2.70
C PRO A 89 -1.68 10.06 -1.42
N CYS A 90 -0.74 9.34 -0.78
CA CYS A 90 -1.03 8.51 0.40
C CYS A 90 -1.46 9.36 1.61
N LEU A 91 -0.83 10.52 1.80
CA LEU A 91 -1.28 11.46 2.83
C LEU A 91 -2.67 12.02 2.51
N MET A 92 -2.95 12.36 1.25
CA MET A 92 -4.28 12.87 0.86
C MET A 92 -5.39 11.85 1.14
N THR A 93 -5.18 10.57 0.80
CA THR A 93 -6.17 9.51 1.07
C THR A 93 -6.33 9.29 2.56
N THR A 94 -5.22 9.17 3.30
CA THR A 94 -5.24 9.01 4.77
C THR A 94 -6.00 10.14 5.46
N PHE A 95 -5.67 11.40 5.15
CA PHE A 95 -6.34 12.54 5.76
C PHE A 95 -7.82 12.59 5.38
N THR A 96 -8.16 12.37 4.12
CA THR A 96 -9.56 12.42 3.67
C THR A 96 -10.39 11.33 4.35
N THR A 97 -9.87 10.10 4.44
CA THR A 97 -10.55 8.98 5.09
C THR A 97 -10.72 9.22 6.59
N ILE A 98 -9.67 9.69 7.28
CA ILE A 98 -9.76 10.01 8.71
C ILE A 98 -10.81 11.11 8.94
N ILE A 99 -10.74 12.22 8.19
CA ILE A 99 -11.70 13.33 8.31
C ILE A 99 -13.13 12.87 8.04
N ALA A 100 -13.35 12.02 7.03
CA ALA A 100 -14.66 11.48 6.69
C ALA A 100 -15.22 10.55 7.79
N LEU A 101 -14.38 9.82 8.50
CA LEU A 101 -14.80 8.84 9.51
C LEU A 101 -14.88 9.41 10.93
N ILE A 102 -14.25 10.55 11.23
CA ILE A 102 -14.41 11.26 12.52
C ILE A 102 -15.88 11.40 12.96
N PRO A 103 -16.80 11.96 12.14
CA PRO A 103 -18.19 12.12 12.56
C PRO A 103 -18.92 10.78 12.74
N VAL A 104 -18.52 9.74 11.99
CA VAL A 104 -19.13 8.41 12.08
C VAL A 104 -18.83 7.77 13.43
N VAL A 105 -17.58 7.93 13.91
CA VAL A 105 -17.13 7.35 15.18
C VAL A 105 -17.70 8.09 16.40
N ILE A 106 -17.94 9.40 16.29
CA ILE A 106 -18.47 10.24 17.38
C ILE A 106 -20.01 10.19 17.45
N SER A 107 -20.69 9.79 16.37
CA SER A 107 -22.15 9.73 16.31
C SER A 107 -22.74 8.82 17.39
N THR A 108 -23.85 9.23 18.00
CA THR A 108 -24.58 8.49 19.05
C THR A 108 -26.03 8.16 18.65
N GLY A 109 -26.34 8.27 17.36
CA GLY A 109 -27.67 7.99 16.81
C GLY A 109 -28.01 6.50 16.66
N ARG A 110 -29.21 6.21 16.15
CA ARG A 110 -29.61 4.83 15.80
C ARG A 110 -28.67 4.24 14.75
N GLY A 111 -28.13 3.05 15.01
CA GLY A 111 -27.18 2.38 14.11
C GLY A 111 -25.74 2.89 14.24
N ALA A 112 -25.46 3.82 15.16
CA ALA A 112 -24.11 4.31 15.40
C ALA A 112 -23.15 3.20 15.85
N ASP A 113 -23.61 2.23 16.64
CA ASP A 113 -22.77 1.12 17.09
C ASP A 113 -22.21 0.30 15.91
N VAL A 114 -23.04 0.06 14.90
CA VAL A 114 -22.67 -0.68 13.68
C VAL A 114 -21.74 0.16 12.81
N ALA A 115 -22.06 1.44 12.63
CA ALA A 115 -21.27 2.37 11.80
C ALA A 115 -19.90 2.70 12.42
N SER A 116 -19.83 2.84 13.73
CA SER A 116 -18.58 3.05 14.46
C SER A 116 -17.71 1.79 14.39
N ALA A 117 -18.28 0.60 14.64
CA ALA A 117 -17.56 -0.66 14.56
C ALA A 117 -16.91 -0.94 13.19
N MET A 118 -17.54 -0.52 12.08
CA MET A 118 -16.93 -0.65 10.74
C MET A 118 -15.86 0.41 10.44
N ALA A 119 -15.89 1.58 11.10
CA ALA A 119 -14.98 2.70 10.82
C ALA A 119 -13.61 2.52 11.50
N TRP A 120 -13.56 1.95 12.70
CA TRP A 120 -12.32 1.78 13.47
C TRP A 120 -11.21 0.98 12.79
N PRO A 121 -11.48 -0.18 12.15
CA PRO A 121 -10.47 -0.91 11.39
C PRO A 121 -9.86 -0.05 10.29
N VAL A 122 -10.68 0.74 9.60
CA VAL A 122 -10.23 1.61 8.50
C VAL A 122 -9.32 2.70 9.04
N ILE A 123 -9.72 3.44 10.08
CA ILE A 123 -8.89 4.49 10.68
C ILE A 123 -7.53 3.94 11.15
N GLY A 124 -7.54 2.78 11.82
CA GLY A 124 -6.31 2.12 12.26
C GLY A 124 -5.42 1.67 11.11
N GLY A 125 -6.02 1.04 10.12
CA GLY A 125 -5.34 0.58 8.92
C GLY A 125 -4.68 1.73 8.15
N MET A 126 -5.40 2.82 7.90
CA MET A 126 -4.86 4.02 7.21
C MET A 126 -3.70 4.66 8.00
N THR A 127 -3.73 4.62 9.34
CA THR A 127 -2.65 5.17 10.17
C THR A 127 -1.35 4.36 9.99
N ILE A 128 -1.47 3.03 9.96
CA ILE A 128 -0.33 2.12 9.74
C ILE A 128 0.04 2.00 8.25
N GLU A 129 -0.87 2.35 7.34
CA GLU A 129 -0.63 2.34 5.90
C GLU A 129 0.54 3.25 5.49
N LEU A 130 0.81 4.32 6.24
CA LEU A 130 2.00 5.15 6.05
C LEU A 130 3.31 4.35 6.15
N LEU A 131 3.34 3.28 6.96
CA LEU A 131 4.50 2.37 7.03
C LEU A 131 4.60 1.47 5.78
N THR A 132 3.47 1.14 5.14
CA THR A 132 3.46 0.39 3.87
C THR A 132 4.10 1.17 2.71
N LEU A 133 4.26 2.50 2.88
CA LEU A 133 5.01 3.35 1.96
C LEU A 133 6.43 2.84 1.74
N PHE A 134 7.04 2.23 2.76
CA PHE A 134 8.36 1.63 2.68
C PHE A 134 8.31 0.17 2.22
N MET A 135 7.24 -0.56 2.55
CA MET A 135 7.18 -2.00 2.31
C MET A 135 7.22 -2.37 0.83
N VAL A 136 6.33 -1.79 0.01
CA VAL A 136 6.26 -2.07 -1.44
C VAL A 136 7.58 -1.73 -2.17
N PRO A 137 8.19 -0.54 -1.99
CA PRO A 137 9.45 -0.22 -2.65
C PRO A 137 10.60 -1.12 -2.18
N VAL A 138 10.70 -1.46 -0.89
CA VAL A 138 11.77 -2.31 -0.36
C VAL A 138 11.66 -3.74 -0.90
N VAL A 139 10.44 -4.31 -0.91
CA VAL A 139 10.21 -5.66 -1.46
C VAL A 139 10.52 -5.68 -2.96
N TYR A 140 10.10 -4.65 -3.70
CA TYR A 140 10.33 -4.57 -5.13
C TYR A 140 11.81 -4.32 -5.49
N SER A 141 12.50 -3.43 -4.77
CA SER A 141 13.93 -3.19 -4.98
C SER A 141 14.76 -4.41 -4.63
N GLY A 142 14.46 -5.08 -3.51
CA GLY A 142 15.12 -6.32 -3.10
C GLY A 142 14.93 -7.44 -4.13
N TYR A 143 13.72 -7.58 -4.68
CA TYR A 143 13.46 -8.53 -5.76
C TYR A 143 14.28 -8.21 -7.02
N LYS A 144 14.35 -6.94 -7.42
CA LYS A 144 15.12 -6.53 -8.61
C LYS A 144 16.63 -6.64 -8.42
N GLU A 145 17.15 -6.31 -7.25
CA GLU A 145 18.56 -6.45 -6.92
C GLU A 145 18.97 -7.93 -6.89
N LEU A 146 18.15 -8.80 -6.29
CA LEU A 146 18.35 -10.24 -6.33
C LEU A 146 18.36 -10.78 -7.76
N LYS A 147 17.42 -10.31 -8.60
CA LYS A 147 17.34 -10.72 -10.01
C LYS A 147 18.56 -10.28 -10.83
N MET A 148 19.08 -9.08 -10.54
CA MET A 148 20.30 -8.55 -11.17
C MET A 148 21.54 -9.34 -10.73
N ASN A 149 21.66 -9.68 -9.45
CA ASN A 149 22.75 -10.51 -8.92
C ASN A 149 22.71 -11.96 -9.45
N LEU A 150 21.52 -12.49 -9.74
CA LEU A 150 21.33 -13.80 -10.36
C LEU A 150 21.56 -13.81 -11.89
N GLY A 151 21.92 -12.66 -12.48
CA GLY A 151 22.20 -12.55 -13.92
C GLY A 151 20.99 -12.82 -14.82
N LEU A 152 19.78 -12.74 -14.28
CA LEU A 152 18.56 -13.04 -15.01
C LEU A 152 18.15 -11.87 -15.90
N LYS A 153 17.94 -12.14 -17.19
CA LYS A 153 17.45 -11.16 -18.15
C LYS A 153 16.13 -10.55 -17.69
N ASP A 154 16.03 -9.25 -17.82
CA ASP A 154 14.83 -8.53 -17.48
C ASP A 154 14.61 -7.35 -18.43
N ARG A 155 13.33 -7.09 -18.70
CA ARG A 155 12.84 -6.29 -19.82
C ARG A 155 13.27 -4.82 -19.73
N HIS A 156 13.57 -4.33 -18.52
CA HIS A 156 14.06 -2.97 -18.29
C HIS A 156 15.56 -2.78 -18.58
N TRP A 157 16.33 -3.86 -18.78
CA TRP A 157 17.76 -3.80 -19.11
C TRP A 157 18.02 -4.02 -20.62
N GLU A 158 17.08 -4.64 -21.35
CA GLU A 158 17.24 -4.95 -22.78
C GLU A 158 16.96 -3.75 -23.72
N THR A 159 16.28 -2.70 -23.25
CA THR A 159 15.89 -1.53 -24.08
C THR A 159 17.03 -0.53 -24.37
N GLY A 160 18.26 -0.85 -23.95
CA GLY A 160 19.46 -0.02 -24.17
C GLY A 160 20.37 -0.47 -25.32
N ARG A 161 20.01 -1.53 -26.07
CA ARG A 161 20.73 -2.02 -27.26
C ARG A 161 19.92 -1.77 -28.53
N LEU A 162 19.80 -0.50 -28.91
CA LEU A 162 19.64 -0.05 -30.30
C LEU A 162 20.52 1.18 -30.47
#